data_AF-A0A663FCU9-F1
#
_entry.id   AF-A0A663FCU9-F1
#
_cell.length_a   1.000
_cell.length_b   1.000
_cell.length_c   1.000
_cell.angle_alpha   90.00
_cell.angle_beta   90.00
_cell.angle_gamma   90.00
#
_symmetry.space_group_name_H-M   'P 1'
#
loop_
_entity.id
_entity.type
_entity.pdbx_description
1 polymer ?
#
loop_
_entity_poly.entity_id
_entity_poly.type
_entity_poly.pdbx_seq_one_letter_code
_entity_poly.pdbx_strand_id
1 'polypeptide(L)'
;NLQLYLKLLCGFFSPALQQSPDTVVRVGDSVTLNCSQKGNLFSNMYWYKLPMGKDATLQLVVRSVEGGVAEFEKEFRNHFQSNGTKGNRLSVKIAHALLNDSGTYFCAEQDPQ
;
A
#
# COMPACT_ATOMS: atom_id res chain seq x y z
N ASN A 1 -21.67 -10.92 -9.64
CA ASN A 1 -21.17 -9.80 -8.82
C ASN A 1 -19.95 -10.23 -8.05
N LEU A 2 -18.75 -9.92 -8.58
CA LEU A 2 -17.49 -10.42 -8.05
C LEU A 2 -16.84 -9.37 -7.14
N GLN A 3 -16.45 -9.77 -5.93
CA GLN A 3 -15.90 -8.90 -4.89
C GLN A 3 -14.48 -9.31 -4.54
N LEU A 4 -13.68 -8.35 -4.07
CA LEU A 4 -12.29 -8.50 -3.69
C LEU A 4 -12.08 -8.04 -2.29
N TYR A 5 -11.22 -8.73 -1.55
CA TYR A 5 -10.95 -8.43 -0.17
C TYR A 5 -9.51 -7.98 0.01
N LEU A 6 -9.36 -6.76 0.50
CA LEU A 6 -8.10 -6.15 0.86
C LEU A 6 -7.98 -6.25 2.38
N LYS A 7 -7.18 -7.20 2.85
CA LYS A 7 -6.80 -7.26 4.26
C LYS A 7 -5.68 -6.27 4.52
N LEU A 8 -5.84 -5.44 5.54
CA LEU A 8 -4.93 -4.38 5.94
C LEU A 8 -4.65 -4.62 7.43
N LEU A 9 -3.58 -5.38 7.70
CA LEU A 9 -3.20 -5.73 9.05
C LEU A 9 -2.59 -4.52 9.76
N CYS A 10 -3.43 -3.79 10.50
CA CYS A 10 -2.97 -2.80 11.45
C CYS A 10 -2.58 -3.51 12.76
N GLY A 11 -1.28 -3.50 13.09
CA GLY A 11 -0.83 -3.64 14.48
C GLY A 11 -0.05 -4.90 14.86
N PHE A 12 1.21 -5.02 14.41
CA PHE A 12 2.23 -5.74 15.19
C PHE A 12 3.66 -5.17 15.09
N PHE A 13 3.97 -4.27 14.14
CA PHE A 13 5.37 -3.85 13.92
C PHE A 13 5.73 -2.39 14.25
N SER A 14 4.80 -1.42 14.25
CA SER A 14 5.04 -0.07 14.80
C SER A 14 3.74 0.66 15.15
N PRO A 15 3.54 1.18 16.38
CA PRO A 15 2.37 2.00 16.74
C PRO A 15 2.34 3.38 16.03
N ALA A 16 3.42 3.72 15.32
CA ALA A 16 3.56 4.97 14.59
C ALA A 16 2.86 4.97 13.22
N LEU A 17 2.62 3.81 12.59
CA LEU A 17 1.97 3.74 11.28
C LEU A 17 0.46 3.55 11.39
N GLN A 18 -0.28 4.33 10.61
CA GLN A 18 -1.73 4.24 10.47
C GLN A 18 -2.08 4.05 8.99
N GLN A 19 -2.73 2.93 8.68
CA GLN A 19 -3.17 2.59 7.32
C GLN A 19 -4.69 2.49 7.19
N SER A 20 -5.19 2.48 5.96
CA SER A 20 -6.60 2.20 5.65
C SER A 20 -7.08 0.90 6.30
N PRO A 21 -8.36 0.80 6.71
CA PRO A 21 -8.93 -0.44 7.22
C PRO A 21 -9.20 -1.43 6.10
N ASP A 22 -9.35 -2.71 6.48
CA ASP A 22 -9.86 -3.77 5.63
C ASP A 22 -11.04 -3.30 4.78
N THR A 23 -10.98 -3.55 3.47
CA THR A 23 -11.99 -3.07 2.53
C THR A 23 -12.38 -4.18 1.57
N VAL A 24 -13.67 -4.23 1.25
CA VAL A 24 -14.21 -5.07 0.18
C VAL A 24 -14.55 -4.17 -1.01
N VAL A 25 -13.95 -4.44 -2.16
CA VAL A 25 -14.07 -3.62 -3.38
C VAL A 25 -14.72 -4.46 -4.47
N ARG A 26 -15.61 -3.86 -5.28
CA ARG A 26 -16.15 -4.54 -6.46
C ARG A 26 -15.14 -4.44 -7.60
N VAL A 27 -15.06 -5.50 -8.41
CA VAL A 27 -14.25 -5.46 -9.63
C VAL A 27 -14.67 -4.27 -10.50
N GLY A 28 -13.69 -3.49 -10.97
CA GLY A 28 -13.88 -2.28 -11.77
C GLY A 28 -13.96 -0.97 -10.98
N ASP A 29 -14.28 -1.02 -9.67
CA ASP A 29 -14.33 0.16 -8.81
C ASP A 29 -12.92 0.66 -8.47
N SER A 30 -12.83 1.92 -8.04
CA SER A 30 -11.59 2.51 -7.56
C SER A 30 -11.45 2.35 -6.05
N VAL A 31 -10.23 2.10 -5.59
CA VAL A 31 -9.87 2.09 -4.17
C VAL A 31 -8.54 2.80 -3.96
N THR A 32 -8.42 3.52 -2.84
CA THR A 32 -7.18 4.17 -2.43
C THR A 32 -6.74 3.61 -1.08
N LEU A 33 -5.56 3.01 -1.06
CA LEU A 33 -4.86 2.60 0.14
C LEU A 33 -4.10 3.81 0.69
N ASN A 34 -4.36 4.17 1.94
CA ASN A 34 -3.69 5.28 2.60
C ASN A 34 -2.79 4.73 3.70
N CYS A 35 -1.58 5.26 3.82
CA CYS A 35 -0.71 5.05 4.96
C CYS A 35 -0.14 6.39 5.42
N SER A 36 -0.04 6.56 6.73
CA SER A 36 0.55 7.74 7.36
C SER A 36 1.36 7.37 8.59
N GLN A 37 2.53 7.97 8.76
CA GLN A 37 3.31 7.87 9.99
C GLN A 37 2.95 9.00 10.96
N LYS A 38 2.93 8.68 12.25
CA LYS A 38 2.84 9.65 13.35
C LYS A 38 4.25 10.08 13.74
N GLY A 39 4.50 11.39 13.73
CA GLY A 39 5.78 11.98 14.12
C GLY A 39 6.39 12.87 13.02
N ASN A 40 7.51 13.51 13.36
CA ASN A 40 8.20 14.48 12.50
C ASN A 40 9.40 13.88 11.75
N LEU A 41 9.44 12.55 11.61
CA LEU A 41 10.53 11.87 10.94
C LEU A 41 10.20 11.78 9.45
N PHE A 42 11.09 12.30 8.60
CA PHE A 42 10.97 12.14 7.16
C PHE A 42 11.43 10.74 6.78
N SER A 43 10.51 9.78 6.79
CA SER A 43 10.83 8.38 6.52
C SER A 43 10.58 8.02 5.05
N ASN A 44 11.42 7.14 4.53
CA ASN A 44 11.09 6.39 3.32
C ASN A 44 9.89 5.51 3.64
N MET A 45 8.80 5.64 2.86
CA MET A 45 7.58 4.86 3.03
C MET A 45 7.44 3.84 1.91
N TYR A 46 6.79 2.72 2.25
CA TYR A 46 6.64 1.57 1.38
C TYR A 46 5.22 1.03 1.44
N TRP A 47 4.78 0.44 0.34
CA TRP A 47 3.66 -0.50 0.33
C TRP A 47 4.13 -1.87 -0.15
N TYR A 48 3.71 -2.89 0.57
CA TYR A 48 3.87 -4.28 0.19
C TYR A 48 2.52 -4.94 -0.03
N LYS A 49 2.50 -5.97 -0.88
CA LYS A 49 1.36 -6.83 -1.13
C LYS A 49 1.78 -8.29 -0.95
N LEU A 50 0.98 -9.03 -0.20
CA LEU A 50 1.02 -10.49 -0.15
C LEU A 50 -0.22 -11.01 -0.90
N PRO A 51 -0.06 -11.52 -2.14
CA PRO A 51 -1.17 -12.08 -2.90
C PRO A 51 -1.86 -13.24 -2.17
N MET A 52 -3.11 -13.54 -2.52
CA MET A 52 -3.76 -14.76 -2.03
C MET A 52 -3.16 -16.00 -2.68
N GLY A 53 -2.71 -16.97 -1.89
CA GLY A 53 -2.16 -18.24 -2.39
C GLY A 53 -1.28 -18.92 -1.35
N LYS A 54 -1.18 -20.26 -1.40
CA LYS A 54 -0.42 -21.05 -0.41
C LYS A 54 1.08 -20.75 -0.44
N ASP A 55 1.61 -20.41 -1.62
CA ASP A 55 3.04 -20.15 -1.86
C ASP A 55 3.31 -18.69 -2.28
N ALA A 56 2.41 -17.78 -1.91
CA ALA A 56 2.56 -16.36 -2.22
C ALA A 56 3.71 -15.74 -1.40
N THR A 57 4.53 -14.94 -2.07
CA THR A 57 5.61 -14.18 -1.44
C THR A 57 5.22 -12.71 -1.28
N LEU A 58 5.83 -12.04 -0.30
CA LEU A 58 5.64 -10.60 -0.11
C LEU A 58 6.31 -9.83 -1.27
N GLN A 59 5.56 -8.94 -1.89
CA GLN A 59 6.00 -8.14 -3.04
C GLN A 59 6.06 -6.67 -2.65
N LEU A 60 7.16 -5.99 -2.98
CA LEU A 60 7.22 -4.53 -2.88
C LEU A 60 6.36 -3.93 -3.99
N VAL A 61 5.39 -3.10 -3.64
CA VAL A 61 4.52 -2.42 -4.62
C VAL A 61 5.15 -1.10 -5.03
N VAL A 62 5.46 -0.27 -4.04
CA VAL A 62 6.00 1.07 -4.24
C VAL A 62 6.86 1.48 -3.07
N ARG A 63 7.93 2.21 -3.38
CA ARG A 63 8.74 2.97 -2.44
C ARG A 63 8.59 4.46 -2.74
N SER A 64 8.56 5.30 -1.71
CA SER A 64 8.64 6.74 -1.91
C SER A 64 9.25 7.45 -0.70
N VAL A 65 10.18 8.36 -0.99
CA VAL A 65 10.81 9.25 0.00
C VAL A 65 9.97 10.52 0.14
N GLU A 66 10.00 11.18 1.31
CA GLU A 66 9.27 12.44 1.50
C GLU A 66 9.65 13.47 0.42
N GLY A 67 8.62 14.03 -0.24
CA GLY A 67 8.79 15.03 -1.30
C GLY A 67 9.28 14.46 -2.64
N GLY A 68 9.57 13.16 -2.71
CA GLY A 68 10.02 12.48 -3.91
C GLY A 68 8.90 11.89 -4.75
N VAL A 69 9.28 11.30 -5.89
CA VAL A 69 8.36 10.53 -6.75
C VAL A 69 8.12 9.14 -6.17
N ALA A 70 7.01 8.51 -6.56
CA ALA A 70 6.72 7.13 -6.24
C ALA A 70 7.44 6.17 -7.19
N GLU A 71 8.27 5.29 -6.65
CA GLU A 71 9.03 4.28 -7.37
C GLU A 71 8.28 2.95 -7.31
N PHE A 72 7.50 2.63 -8.36
CA PHE A 72 6.78 1.36 -8.48
C PHE A 72 7.66 0.26 -9.05
N GLU A 73 7.55 -0.94 -8.47
CA GLU A 73 8.08 -2.16 -9.09
C GLU A 73 7.39 -2.43 -10.44
N LYS A 74 8.11 -3.13 -11.32
CA LYS A 74 7.75 -3.26 -12.74
C LYS A 74 6.34 -3.77 -12.96
N GLU A 75 5.92 -4.75 -12.17
CA GLU A 75 4.61 -5.39 -12.25
C GLU A 75 3.44 -4.48 -11.81
N PHE A 76 3.71 -3.43 -11.03
CA PHE A 76 2.67 -2.55 -10.49
C PHE A 76 2.57 -1.20 -11.21
N ARG A 77 3.63 -0.79 -11.93
CA ARG A 77 3.79 0.56 -12.54
C ARG A 77 2.62 1.03 -13.40
N ASN A 78 1.94 0.13 -14.12
CA ASN A 78 0.86 0.49 -15.05
C ASN A 78 -0.55 0.33 -14.45
N HIS A 79 -0.65 -0.21 -13.24
CA HIS A 79 -1.92 -0.53 -12.60
C HIS A 79 -2.18 0.30 -11.33
N PHE A 80 -1.12 0.54 -10.56
CA PHE A 80 -1.16 1.33 -9.33
C PHE A 80 -0.64 2.75 -9.60
N GLN A 81 -1.20 3.73 -8.88
CA GLN A 81 -0.85 5.14 -9.03
C GLN A 81 -0.58 5.79 -7.68
N SER A 82 0.39 6.69 -7.61
CA SER A 82 0.70 7.46 -6.41
C SER A 82 1.33 8.80 -6.78
N ASN A 83 1.10 9.81 -5.94
CA ASN A 83 1.72 11.13 -6.05
C ASN A 83 2.98 11.27 -5.19
N GLY A 84 3.53 10.16 -4.71
CA GLY A 84 4.67 10.12 -3.79
C GLY A 84 4.28 10.40 -2.33
N THR A 85 5.27 10.30 -1.44
CA THR A 85 5.10 10.59 -0.03
C THR A 85 5.05 12.10 0.21
N LYS A 86 4.00 12.58 0.91
CA LYS A 86 3.85 13.99 1.30
C LYS A 86 3.31 14.11 2.71
N GLY A 87 3.99 14.86 3.56
CA GLY A 87 3.65 15.02 4.97
C GLY A 87 3.59 13.68 5.68
N ASN A 88 4.54 12.78 5.40
CA ASN A 88 4.58 11.42 5.95
C ASN A 88 3.33 10.58 5.59
N ARG A 89 2.73 10.85 4.42
CA ARG A 89 1.60 10.09 3.89
C ARG A 89 1.93 9.54 2.51
N LEU A 90 1.81 8.22 2.37
CA LEU A 90 1.93 7.52 1.10
C LEU A 90 0.58 6.89 0.73
N SER A 91 -0.06 7.45 -0.30
CA SER A 91 -1.33 6.94 -0.83
C SER A 91 -1.12 6.23 -2.17
N VAL A 92 -1.77 5.09 -2.35
CA VAL A 92 -1.72 4.30 -3.56
C VAL A 92 -3.13 4.04 -4.06
N LYS A 93 -3.41 4.42 -5.29
CA LYS A 93 -4.72 4.26 -5.94
C LYS A 93 -4.69 3.11 -6.93
N ILE A 94 -5.73 2.28 -6.87
CA ILE A 94 -6.12 1.34 -7.92
C ILE A 94 -7.36 1.94 -8.57
N ALA A 95 -7.25 2.34 -9.84
CA ALA A 95 -8.36 3.02 -10.53
C ALA A 95 -9.48 2.06 -10.95
N HIS A 96 -9.10 0.84 -11.34
CA HIS A 96 -10.00 -0.22 -11.78
C HIS A 96 -9.60 -1.54 -11.13
N ALA A 97 -10.22 -1.88 -10.00
CA ALA A 97 -9.85 -3.08 -9.24
C ALA A 97 -10.04 -4.37 -10.05
N LEU A 98 -9.01 -5.22 -10.05
CA LEU A 98 -8.98 -6.51 -10.73
C LEU A 98 -8.92 -7.66 -9.74
N LEU A 99 -9.33 -8.86 -10.17
CA LEU A 99 -9.38 -10.01 -9.26
C LEU A 99 -8.05 -10.34 -8.56
N ASN A 100 -6.96 -10.17 -9.29
CA ASN A 100 -5.61 -10.40 -8.81
C ASN A 100 -5.13 -9.32 -7.84
N ASP A 101 -5.88 -8.21 -7.63
CA ASP A 101 -5.59 -7.22 -6.60
C ASP A 101 -5.94 -7.71 -5.20
N SER A 102 -6.74 -8.78 -5.06
CA SER A 102 -6.95 -9.36 -3.74
C SER A 102 -5.64 -9.83 -3.10
N GLY A 103 -5.54 -9.56 -1.80
CA GLY A 103 -4.36 -9.88 -1.01
C GLY A 103 -4.33 -9.11 0.29
N THR A 104 -3.26 -9.34 1.05
CA THR A 104 -2.96 -8.58 2.26
C THR A 104 -1.98 -7.47 1.91
N TYR A 105 -2.29 -6.24 2.31
CA TYR A 105 -1.48 -5.06 2.06
C TYR A 105 -0.89 -4.52 3.36
N PHE A 106 0.40 -4.16 3.31
CA PHE A 106 1.15 -3.67 4.45
C PHE A 106 1.84 -2.38 4.06
N CYS A 107 1.67 -1.32 4.85
CA CYS A 107 2.60 -0.21 4.75
C CYS A 107 3.75 -0.37 5.73
N ALA A 108 4.91 0.15 5.35
CA ALA A 108 6.10 0.15 6.17
C ALA A 108 6.84 1.48 6.00
N GLU A 109 7.75 1.73 6.94
CA GLU A 109 8.68 2.85 6.89
C GLU A 109 10.09 2.36 7.17
N GLN A 110 11.08 3.08 6.67
CA GLN A 110 12.44 2.88 7.11
C GLN A 110 12.58 3.48 8.51
N ASP A 111 13.00 2.64 9.47
CA ASP A 111 13.34 3.06 10.82
C ASP A 111 14.48 4.09 10.75
N PRO A 112 14.33 5.30 11.30
CA PRO A 112 15.44 6.22 11.44
C PRO A 112 16.39 5.66 12.50
N GLN A 113 17.56 5.18 12.05
CA GLN A 113 18.70 4.91 12.93
C GLN A 113 19.11 6.15 13.71
#